data_AF-A0A117M689-F1
#
_entry.id   AF-A0A117M689-F1
#
_cell.length_a   1.000
_cell.length_b   1.000
_cell.length_c   1.000
_cell.angle_alpha   90.00
_cell.angle_beta   90.00
_cell.angle_gamma   90.00
#
_symmetry.space_group_name_H-M   'P 1'
#
loop_
_entity.id
_entity.type
_entity.pdbx_description
1 polymer ?
#
loop_
_entity_poly.entity_id
_entity_poly.type
_entity_poly.pdbx_seq_one_letter_code
_entity_poly.pdbx_strand_id
1 'polypeptide(L)'
;MKAKRGDWVQVYRVVLEAGERAPQVPEDTAKVPLEMKVKGSLLEDSAVPGDEVTVETAAGRTITGKLVAVEPPCDVSFGPPPPELRTVGKELRKILAGGGCHHEQG
;
A
#
# COMPACT_ATOMS: atom_id res chain seq x y z
N MET A 1 -21.25 -6.39 -0.47
CA MET A 1 -20.41 -6.84 -1.60
C MET A 1 -19.66 -8.09 -1.13
N LYS A 2 -19.59 -9.16 -1.93
CA LYS A 2 -18.97 -10.44 -1.55
C LYS A 2 -17.66 -10.60 -2.32
N ALA A 3 -16.56 -10.89 -1.63
CA ALA A 3 -15.28 -11.23 -2.25
C ALA A 3 -15.31 -12.68 -2.75
N LYS A 4 -14.55 -12.96 -3.81
CA LYS A 4 -14.35 -14.29 -4.38
C LYS A 4 -12.86 -14.65 -4.39
N ARG A 5 -12.56 -15.94 -4.51
CA ARG A 5 -11.17 -16.43 -4.64
C ARG A 5 -10.42 -15.64 -5.72
N GLY A 6 -9.23 -15.16 -5.38
CA GLY A 6 -8.36 -14.38 -6.26
C GLY A 6 -8.59 -12.88 -6.20
N ASP A 7 -9.69 -12.40 -5.61
CA ASP A 7 -9.94 -10.96 -5.47
C ASP A 7 -8.86 -10.32 -4.58
N TRP A 8 -8.48 -9.10 -4.95
CA TRP A 8 -7.57 -8.29 -4.15
C TRP A 8 -8.33 -7.71 -2.96
N VAL A 9 -8.00 -8.17 -1.77
CA VAL A 9 -8.69 -7.79 -0.53
C VAL A 9 -7.71 -7.24 0.49
N GLN A 10 -8.24 -6.53 1.49
CA GLN A 10 -7.49 -6.13 2.67
C GLN A 10 -7.99 -6.86 3.90
N VAL A 11 -7.07 -7.45 4.64
CA VAL A 11 -7.32 -8.06 5.94
C VAL A 11 -6.75 -7.22 7.06
N TYR A 12 -7.41 -7.28 8.21
CA TYR A 12 -7.00 -6.63 9.45
C TYR A 12 -6.90 -7.65 10.58
N ARG A 13 -5.86 -7.56 11.41
CA ARG A 13 -5.80 -8.27 12.68
C ARG A 13 -5.03 -7.47 13.72
N VAL A 14 -5.35 -7.68 14.99
CA VAL A 14 -4.48 -7.29 16.11
C VAL A 14 -3.43 -8.40 16.26
N VAL A 15 -2.16 -8.02 16.22
CA VAL A 15 -1.02 -8.94 16.35
C VAL A 15 -0.57 -9.08 17.80
N LEU A 16 -0.64 -7.98 18.56
CA LEU A 16 -0.37 -7.95 20.00
C LEU A 16 -1.37 -7.01 20.66
N GLU A 17 -1.98 -7.45 21.76
CA GLU A 17 -2.86 -6.60 22.55
C GLU A 17 -2.08 -5.49 23.28
N ALA A 18 -2.79 -4.51 23.81
CA ALA A 18 -2.18 -3.47 24.64
C ALA A 18 -1.49 -4.12 25.87
N GLY A 19 -0.23 -3.76 26.12
CA GLY A 19 0.59 -4.32 27.19
C GLY A 19 1.37 -5.59 26.83
N GLU A 20 1.09 -6.23 25.68
CA GLU A 20 1.88 -7.40 25.22
C GLU A 20 3.14 -6.99 24.43
N ARG A 21 3.34 -5.70 24.19
CA ARG A 21 4.56 -5.20 23.55
C ARG A 21 5.75 -5.30 24.50
N ALA A 22 6.93 -5.47 23.91
CA ALA A 22 8.17 -5.65 24.67
C ALA A 22 8.41 -4.49 25.65
N PRO A 23 8.94 -4.74 26.86
CA PRO A 23 8.99 -3.76 27.95
C PRO A 23 9.85 -2.53 27.67
N GLN A 24 10.72 -2.56 26.67
CA GLN A 24 11.52 -1.41 26.25
C GLN A 24 10.77 -0.37 25.42
N VAL A 25 9.50 -0.62 25.03
CA VAL A 25 8.72 0.38 24.29
C VAL A 25 8.27 1.52 25.22
N PRO A 26 8.15 2.76 24.73
CA PRO A 26 7.59 3.87 25.51
C PRO A 26 6.20 3.52 26.07
N GLU A 27 5.87 4.09 27.22
CA GLU A 27 4.58 3.82 27.91
C GLU A 27 3.37 4.08 27.01
N ASP A 28 3.40 5.16 26.22
CA ASP A 28 2.36 5.48 25.24
C ASP A 28 2.19 4.38 24.19
N THR A 29 3.31 3.82 23.73
CA THR A 29 3.35 2.72 22.76
C THR A 29 2.89 1.40 23.38
N ALA A 30 3.11 1.17 24.68
CA ALA A 30 2.62 -0.03 25.36
C ALA A 30 1.09 -0.04 25.54
N LYS A 31 0.47 1.14 25.65
CA LYS A 31 -0.97 1.31 25.90
C LYS A 31 -1.86 1.07 24.69
N VAL A 32 -1.29 0.90 23.49
CA VAL A 32 -2.06 0.71 22.25
C VAL A 32 -1.77 -0.65 21.60
N PRO A 33 -2.78 -1.33 21.03
CA PRO A 33 -2.59 -2.61 20.36
C PRO A 33 -1.72 -2.49 19.11
N LEU A 34 -0.96 -3.53 18.76
CA LEU A 34 -0.24 -3.60 17.49
C LEU A 34 -1.18 -4.15 16.41
N GLU A 35 -1.64 -3.26 15.54
CA GLU A 35 -2.55 -3.59 14.46
C GLU A 35 -1.82 -3.86 13.15
N MET A 36 -2.30 -4.83 12.37
CA MET A 36 -1.75 -5.19 11.07
C MET A 36 -2.85 -5.11 10.01
N LYS A 37 -2.61 -4.31 8.97
CA LYS A 37 -3.43 -4.25 7.75
C LYS A 37 -2.60 -4.70 6.58
N VAL A 38 -3.04 -5.75 5.89
CA VAL A 38 -2.30 -6.31 4.75
C VAL A 38 -3.25 -6.51 3.58
N LYS A 39 -2.76 -6.19 2.39
CA LYS A 39 -3.45 -6.44 1.13
C LYS A 39 -2.91 -7.72 0.49
N GLY A 40 -3.80 -8.52 -0.08
CA GLY A 40 -3.44 -9.79 -0.72
C GLY A 40 -4.62 -10.37 -1.51
N SER A 41 -4.37 -11.51 -2.16
CA SER A 41 -5.39 -12.25 -2.91
C SER A 41 -6.13 -13.23 -1.99
N LEU A 42 -7.46 -13.23 -2.03
CA LEU A 42 -8.29 -14.13 -1.21
C LEU A 42 -8.10 -15.60 -1.62
N LEU A 43 -7.89 -16.49 -0.64
CA LEU A 43 -7.73 -17.94 -0.87
C LEU A 43 -9.05 -18.73 -0.74
N GLU A 44 -10.01 -18.26 0.05
CA GLU A 44 -11.33 -18.90 0.14
C GLU A 44 -12.18 -18.65 -1.11
N ASP A 45 -13.09 -19.57 -1.42
CA ASP A 45 -14.00 -19.46 -2.57
C ASP A 45 -14.85 -18.18 -2.53
N SER A 46 -15.28 -17.77 -1.32
CA SER A 46 -16.00 -16.52 -1.15
C SER A 46 -16.04 -16.06 0.31
N ALA A 47 -16.03 -14.75 0.54
CA ALA A 47 -16.09 -14.15 1.88
C ALA A 47 -16.85 -12.81 1.88
N VAL A 48 -17.36 -12.39 3.05
CA VAL A 48 -17.96 -11.07 3.24
C VAL A 48 -17.15 -10.23 4.24
N PRO A 49 -17.18 -8.88 4.12
CA PRO A 49 -16.53 -8.01 5.11
C PRO A 49 -16.99 -8.35 6.52
N GLY A 50 -16.04 -8.66 7.39
CA GLY A 50 -16.28 -9.15 8.75
C GLY A 50 -15.87 -10.59 8.99
N ASP A 51 -15.75 -11.42 7.96
CA ASP A 51 -15.31 -12.81 8.09
C ASP A 51 -13.81 -12.91 8.36
N GLU A 52 -13.40 -13.97 9.05
CA GLU A 52 -12.00 -14.37 9.13
C GLU A 52 -11.62 -15.12 7.85
N VAL A 53 -10.63 -14.57 7.14
CA VAL A 53 -10.21 -15.04 5.83
C VAL A 53 -8.71 -15.21 5.75
N THR A 54 -8.25 -16.03 4.81
CA THR A 54 -6.84 -16.22 4.49
C THR A 54 -6.51 -15.58 3.16
N VAL A 55 -5.44 -14.80 3.13
CA VAL A 55 -4.94 -14.12 1.93
C VAL A 55 -3.50 -14.51 1.63
N GLU A 56 -3.17 -14.55 0.34
CA GLU A 56 -1.80 -14.62 -0.14
C GLU A 56 -1.31 -13.21 -0.48
N THR A 57 -0.25 -12.78 0.19
CA THR A 57 0.40 -11.48 -0.08
C THR A 57 1.22 -11.54 -1.36
N ALA A 58 1.50 -10.39 -1.98
CA ALA A 58 2.37 -10.30 -3.15
C ALA A 58 3.80 -10.86 -2.93
N ALA A 59 4.22 -11.03 -1.67
CA ALA A 59 5.48 -11.66 -1.30
C ALA A 59 5.39 -13.20 -1.13
N GLY A 60 4.26 -13.82 -1.47
CA GLY A 60 4.03 -15.26 -1.35
C GLY A 60 3.81 -15.74 0.10
N ARG A 61 3.48 -14.83 1.03
CA ARG A 61 3.14 -15.21 2.42
C ARG A 61 1.64 -15.36 2.58
N THR A 62 1.24 -16.42 3.28
CA THR A 62 -0.16 -16.67 3.68
C THR A 62 -0.45 -16.02 5.03
N ILE A 63 -1.50 -15.22 5.10
CA ILE A 63 -1.87 -14.45 6.30
C ILE A 63 -3.37 -14.57 6.54
N THR A 64 -3.76 -14.88 7.78
CA THR A 64 -5.15 -14.89 8.22
C THR A 64 -5.50 -13.60 8.95
N GLY A 65 -6.69 -13.07 8.70
CA GLY A 65 -7.23 -11.91 9.40
C GLY A 65 -8.67 -11.61 8.97
N LYS A 66 -9.26 -10.58 9.57
CA LYS A 66 -10.63 -10.16 9.29
C LYS A 66 -10.70 -9.39 7.97
N LEU A 67 -11.57 -9.81 7.05
CA LEU A 67 -11.81 -9.11 5.79
C LEU A 67 -12.43 -7.74 6.07
N VAL A 68 -11.72 -6.66 5.69
CA VAL A 68 -12.20 -5.28 5.91
C VAL A 68 -12.61 -4.58 4.63
N ALA A 69 -11.98 -4.90 3.49
CA ALA A 69 -12.31 -4.27 2.22
C ALA A 69 -12.01 -5.21 1.04
N VAL A 70 -12.81 -5.10 -0.01
CA VAL A 70 -12.62 -5.76 -1.31
C VAL A 70 -12.23 -4.68 -2.30
N GLU A 71 -11.15 -4.89 -3.05
CA GLU A 71 -10.53 -3.91 -3.96
C GLU A 71 -10.35 -2.53 -3.31
N PRO A 72 -9.59 -2.44 -2.20
CA PRO A 72 -9.41 -1.18 -1.49
C PRO A 72 -8.74 -0.14 -2.40
N PRO A 73 -9.32 1.07 -2.55
CA PRO A 73 -8.67 2.14 -3.30
C PRO A 73 -7.26 2.43 -2.75
N CYS A 74 -6.37 2.82 -3.64
CA CYS A 74 -5.09 3.40 -3.25
C CYS A 74 -5.32 4.88 -2.91
N ASP A 75 -5.75 5.15 -1.68
CA ASP A 75 -5.94 6.52 -1.18
C ASP A 75 -4.62 7.28 -0.94
N VAL A 76 -3.47 6.61 -1.00
CA VAL A 76 -2.17 7.25 -0.78
C VAL A 76 -1.74 7.98 -2.06
N SER A 77 -2.22 9.22 -2.19
CA SER A 77 -1.64 10.21 -3.08
C SER A 77 -0.64 11.06 -2.30
N PHE A 78 0.50 11.40 -2.90
CA PHE A 78 1.51 12.29 -2.31
C PHE A 78 1.10 13.79 -2.37
N GLY A 79 -0.20 14.06 -2.50
CA GLY A 79 -0.73 15.40 -2.76
C GLY A 79 -0.50 15.87 -4.21
N PRO A 80 -1.00 17.06 -4.55
CA PRO A 80 -0.71 17.67 -5.85
C PRO A 80 0.79 17.99 -5.95
N PRO A 81 1.40 17.83 -7.14
CA PRO A 81 2.80 18.19 -7.30
C PRO A 81 3.02 19.69 -7.04
N PRO A 82 4.16 20.07 -6.42
CA PRO A 82 4.57 21.47 -6.28
C PRO A 82 4.46 22.22 -7.63
N PRO A 83 3.99 23.47 -7.63
CA PRO A 83 3.77 24.23 -8.87
C PRO A 83 5.02 24.34 -9.75
N GLU A 84 6.20 24.35 -9.12
CA GLU A 84 7.52 24.41 -9.78
C GLU A 84 7.79 23.16 -10.63
N LEU A 85 7.27 21.99 -10.22
CA LEU A 85 7.49 20.72 -10.92
C LEU A 85 6.49 20.48 -12.06
N ARG A 86 5.47 21.33 -12.22
CA ARG A 86 4.42 21.15 -13.25
C ARG A 86 4.96 21.27 -14.68
N THR A 87 6.00 22.07 -14.88
CA THR A 87 6.55 22.36 -16.23
C THR A 87 7.76 21.51 -16.58
N VAL A 88 8.39 20.85 -15.61
CA VAL A 88 9.64 20.08 -15.78
C VAL A 88 9.52 19.02 -16.88
N GLY A 89 8.38 18.33 -16.98
CA GLY A 89 8.18 17.34 -18.03
C GLY A 89 8.18 17.92 -19.45
N LYS A 90 7.70 19.16 -19.63
CA LYS A 90 7.71 19.86 -20.93
C LYS A 90 9.11 20.35 -21.27
N GLU A 91 9.81 20.91 -20.28
CA GLU A 91 11.18 21.42 -20.46
C GLU A 91 12.17 20.28 -20.74
N LEU A 92 12.09 19.16 -20.00
CA LEU A 92 12.92 17.97 -20.24
C LEU A 92 12.71 17.41 -21.65
N ARG A 93 11.46 17.35 -22.14
CA ARG A 93 11.18 16.91 -23.51
C ARG A 93 11.79 17.83 -24.57
N LYS A 94 11.83 19.15 -24.36
CA LYS A 94 12.53 20.08 -25.28
C LYS A 94 14.04 19.86 -25.27
N ILE A 95 14.64 19.66 -24.10
CA ILE A 95 16.07 19.37 -23.98
C ILE A 95 16.41 18.06 -24.69
N LEU A 96 15.62 17.01 -24.48
CA LEU A 96 15.80 15.71 -25.13
C LEU A 96 15.52 15.76 -26.64
N ALA A 97 14.53 16.55 -27.09
CA ALA A 97 14.24 16.73 -28.51
C ALA A 97 15.26 17.64 -29.24
N GLY A 98 15.95 18.51 -28.50
CA GLY A 98 16.99 19.42 -29.00
C GLY A 98 18.41 18.84 -28.95
N GLY A 99 18.59 17.58 -28.57
CA GLY A 99 19.90 16.90 -28.49
C GLY A 99 20.56 16.57 -29.84
N GLY A 100 20.18 17.25 -30.92
CA GLY A 100 20.85 17.18 -32.22
C GLY A 100 21.92 18.27 -32.34
N CYS A 101 23.16 17.93 -31.93
CA CYS A 101 24.43 18.52 -32.37
C CYS A 101 24.52 20.07 -32.47
N HIS A 102 25.07 20.72 -31.43
CA HIS A 102 25.94 21.88 -31.64
C HIS A 102 27.34 21.36 -31.97
N HIS A 103 27.71 21.38 -33.25
CA HIS A 103 29.10 21.32 -33.66
C HIS A 103 29.59 22.78 -33.75
N GLU A 104 30.37 23.22 -32.76
CA GLU A 104 31.26 24.36 -32.96
C GLU A 104 32.25 24.00 -34.06
N GLN A 105 32.32 24.81 -35.11
CA GLN A 105 33.48 24.94 -35.98
C GLN A 105 33.54 26.38 -36.49
N GLY A 106 34.64 27.06 -36.17
CA GLY A 106 35.26 28.12 -36.98
C GLY A 106 34.65 29.50 -36.87
#